data_AF-A0AAV2CNB2-F1
#
_entry.id   AF-A0AAV2CNB2-F1
#
_cell.length_a   1.000
_cell.length_b   1.000
_cell.length_c   1.000
_cell.angle_alpha   90.00
_cell.angle_beta   90.00
_cell.angle_gamma   90.00
#
_symmetry.space_group_name_H-M   'P 1'
#
loop_
_entity.id
_entity.type
_entity.pdbx_description
1 polymer ?
#
loop_
_entity_poly.entity_id
_entity_poly.type
_entity_poly.pdbx_seq_one_letter_code
_entity_poly.pdbx_strand_id
1 'polypeptide(L)'
;MYGFEALTFNIHGGYLEAIVRGHRSGLLTAADYNNLCQCETLDDIKMHLSATEYGPYLQNEPSPLHTTTIVEKCTLKLVDEYKHMLCQATEPLSTFLEYCTYGHMIDNVVLIVTGTLHERDVQELLEKCHPLGMFDSIATLAVAHNMRELYRLVLVDTPLAPYFSECITSEDLDDMNIEIMRNTLYKAYLEDFYRFCQKLGGATAEIMSDLLAFEADRRAVNISINSIGTELTRDDRRKLYSNFGLLYPYGHEELAVCEDLDQVRGVMEKYPPYQAIFSKLSYGESQLLDKAFYEEEVKRLCLSFEQQFHYGVFFAYIRLREQEIRNLMWISECVAQNQKSRVHDSVVFIF
;
A
#
# COMPACT_ATOMS: atom_id res chain seq x y z
N MET A 1 16.71 -22.56 -4.62
CA MET A 1 16.68 -23.60 -5.67
C MET A 1 16.42 -22.89 -6.99
N TYR A 2 17.43 -22.21 -7.54
CA TYR A 2 17.25 -21.37 -8.73
C TYR A 2 17.02 -22.24 -9.98
N GLY A 3 16.00 -21.91 -10.78
CA GLY A 3 15.77 -22.49 -12.10
C GLY A 3 14.86 -23.73 -12.18
N PHE A 4 14.55 -24.40 -11.07
CA PHE A 4 13.60 -25.53 -11.06
C PHE A 4 12.13 -25.08 -10.93
N GLU A 5 11.89 -23.80 -10.60
CA GLU A 5 10.54 -23.24 -10.40
C GLU A 5 9.68 -23.35 -11.67
N ALA A 6 10.27 -23.15 -12.85
CA ALA A 6 9.56 -23.26 -14.13
C ALA A 6 8.96 -24.66 -14.39
N LEU A 7 9.49 -25.71 -13.74
CA LEU A 7 9.03 -27.09 -13.94
C LEU A 7 7.76 -27.42 -13.14
N THR A 8 7.58 -26.81 -11.97
CA THR A 8 6.47 -27.14 -11.05
C THR A 8 5.49 -26.00 -10.86
N PHE A 9 5.89 -24.75 -11.10
CA PHE A 9 5.05 -23.57 -10.90
C PHE A 9 3.75 -23.64 -11.72
N ASN A 10 3.85 -24.02 -12.99
CA ASN A 10 2.71 -24.05 -13.90
C ASN A 10 1.64 -25.08 -13.53
N ILE A 11 1.95 -26.05 -12.67
CA ILE A 11 0.98 -27.07 -12.22
C ILE A 11 -0.16 -26.43 -11.43
N HIS A 12 0.15 -25.41 -10.62
CA HIS A 12 -0.81 -24.75 -9.72
C HIS A 12 -0.95 -23.25 -9.98
N GLY A 13 0.12 -22.56 -10.39
CA GLY A 13 0.15 -21.11 -10.58
C GLY A 13 -0.01 -20.62 -12.02
N GLY A 14 0.08 -21.51 -13.01
CA GLY A 14 0.16 -21.10 -14.42
C GLY A 14 -1.09 -20.37 -14.93
N TYR A 15 -2.28 -20.86 -14.57
CA TYR A 15 -3.55 -20.22 -14.93
C TYR A 15 -3.67 -18.82 -14.32
N LEU A 16 -3.36 -18.69 -13.03
CA LEU A 16 -3.45 -17.43 -12.30
C LEU A 16 -2.40 -16.41 -12.74
N GLU A 17 -1.16 -16.85 -13.03
CA GLU A 17 -0.13 -15.97 -13.57
C GLU A 17 -0.54 -15.41 -14.94
N ALA A 18 -1.13 -16.24 -15.81
CA ALA A 18 -1.64 -15.80 -17.11
C ALA A 18 -2.76 -14.75 -16.97
N ILE A 19 -3.67 -14.95 -16.01
CA ILE A 19 -4.74 -13.99 -15.71
C ILE A 19 -4.17 -12.65 -15.24
N VAL A 20 -3.26 -12.65 -14.27
CA VAL A 20 -2.64 -11.42 -13.75
C VAL A 20 -1.90 -10.66 -14.85
N ARG A 21 -1.19 -11.37 -15.72
CA ARG A 21 -0.49 -10.76 -16.86
C ARG A 21 -1.47 -10.21 -17.90
N GLY A 22 -2.63 -10.85 -18.08
CA GLY A 22 -3.73 -10.31 -18.86
C GLY A 22 -4.28 -9.02 -18.26
N HIS A 23 -4.58 -9.01 -16.98
CA HIS A 23 -5.05 -7.82 -16.27
C HIS A 23 -4.02 -6.67 -16.28
N ARG A 24 -2.72 -6.98 -16.26
CA ARG A 24 -1.67 -5.97 -16.45
C ARG A 24 -1.81 -5.23 -17.79
N SER A 25 -2.19 -5.91 -18.87
CA SER A 25 -2.42 -5.26 -20.17
C SER A 25 -3.59 -4.28 -20.15
N GLY A 26 -4.46 -4.37 -19.15
CA GLY A 26 -5.57 -3.45 -18.88
C GLY A 26 -5.23 -2.27 -17.98
N LEU A 27 -3.95 -2.07 -17.61
CA LEU A 27 -3.50 -0.87 -16.92
C LEU A 27 -3.44 0.30 -17.92
N LEU A 28 -3.74 1.51 -17.44
CA LEU A 28 -3.76 2.73 -18.22
C LEU A 28 -2.35 3.09 -18.69
N THR A 29 -2.23 3.40 -19.98
CA THR A 29 -0.97 3.82 -20.59
C THR A 29 -0.73 5.32 -20.41
N ALA A 30 0.51 5.79 -20.61
CA ALA A 30 0.79 7.22 -20.67
C ALA A 30 -0.12 7.99 -21.66
N ALA A 31 -0.54 7.36 -22.77
CA ALA A 31 -1.47 7.98 -23.71
C ALA A 31 -2.86 8.17 -23.10
N ASP A 32 -3.35 7.18 -22.36
CA ASP A 32 -4.64 7.26 -21.67
C ASP A 32 -4.62 8.34 -20.58
N TYR A 33 -3.55 8.40 -19.79
CA TYR A 33 -3.37 9.47 -18.80
C TYR A 33 -3.35 10.85 -19.45
N ASN A 34 -2.65 11.03 -20.58
CA ASN A 34 -2.63 12.30 -21.30
C ASN A 34 -4.03 12.72 -21.80
N ASN A 35 -4.85 11.75 -22.24
CA ASN A 35 -6.24 12.01 -22.63
C ASN A 35 -7.10 12.40 -21.41
N LEU A 36 -6.94 11.69 -20.28
CA LEU A 36 -7.65 11.98 -19.04
C LEU A 36 -7.31 13.37 -18.49
N CYS A 37 -6.04 13.79 -18.56
CA CYS A 37 -5.61 15.13 -18.14
C CYS A 37 -6.23 16.26 -18.98
N GLN A 38 -6.69 15.97 -20.20
CA GLN A 38 -7.33 16.96 -21.10
C GLN A 38 -8.84 17.08 -20.88
N CYS A 39 -9.44 16.21 -20.07
CA CYS A 39 -10.87 16.23 -19.79
C CYS A 39 -11.31 17.53 -19.08
N GLU A 40 -12.52 18.00 -19.36
CA GLU A 40 -13.07 19.22 -18.75
C GLU A 40 -14.11 18.92 -17.68
N THR A 41 -14.81 17.81 -17.82
CA THR A 41 -15.86 17.38 -16.90
C THR A 41 -15.63 15.94 -16.43
N LEU A 42 -16.28 15.57 -15.33
CA LEU A 42 -16.27 14.18 -14.85
C LEU A 42 -16.99 13.22 -15.81
N ASP A 43 -17.95 13.72 -16.59
CA ASP A 43 -18.61 12.95 -17.65
C ASP A 43 -17.63 12.62 -18.79
N ASP A 44 -16.70 13.53 -19.12
CA ASP A 44 -15.64 13.26 -20.11
C ASP A 44 -14.68 12.16 -19.61
N ILE A 45 -14.29 12.22 -18.33
CA ILE A 45 -13.48 11.18 -17.68
C ILE A 45 -14.21 9.83 -17.77
N LYS A 46 -15.50 9.80 -17.43
CA LYS A 46 -16.32 8.57 -17.55
C LYS A 46 -16.37 8.07 -18.99
N MET A 47 -16.50 8.95 -19.98
CA MET A 47 -16.51 8.56 -21.40
C MET A 47 -15.17 7.91 -21.81
N HIS A 48 -14.04 8.50 -21.42
CA HIS A 48 -12.72 7.93 -21.68
C HIS A 48 -12.50 6.60 -20.95
N LEU A 49 -12.88 6.50 -19.67
CA LEU A 49 -12.82 5.25 -18.91
C LEU A 49 -13.78 4.18 -19.44
N SER A 50 -14.84 4.57 -20.17
CA SER A 50 -15.74 3.61 -20.81
C SER A 50 -15.12 2.89 -22.00
N ALA A 51 -14.09 3.48 -22.62
CA ALA A 51 -13.31 2.85 -23.68
C ALA A 51 -12.24 1.89 -23.15
N THR A 52 -11.97 1.92 -21.84
CA THR A 52 -11.02 1.02 -21.17
C THR A 52 -11.78 -0.11 -20.45
N GLU A 53 -11.05 -0.97 -19.74
CA GLU A 53 -11.65 -2.07 -18.98
C GLU A 53 -12.54 -1.61 -17.80
N TYR A 54 -12.56 -0.31 -17.47
CA TYR A 54 -13.45 0.24 -16.44
C TYR A 54 -14.90 0.42 -16.90
N GLY A 55 -15.16 0.32 -18.22
CA GLY A 55 -16.49 0.59 -18.79
C GLY A 55 -17.65 -0.12 -18.11
N PRO A 56 -17.62 -1.45 -17.89
CA PRO A 56 -18.75 -2.15 -17.26
C PRO A 56 -19.13 -1.64 -15.87
N TYR A 57 -18.16 -1.10 -15.11
CA TYR A 57 -18.37 -0.63 -13.74
C TYR A 57 -18.95 0.79 -13.69
N LEU A 58 -18.72 1.60 -14.72
CA LEU A 58 -19.14 3.01 -14.75
C LEU A 58 -20.40 3.26 -15.59
N GLN A 59 -20.78 2.32 -16.47
CA GLN A 59 -21.89 2.48 -17.42
C GLN A 59 -23.23 2.83 -16.74
N ASN A 60 -23.54 2.21 -15.60
CA ASN A 60 -24.86 2.33 -14.94
C ASN A 60 -24.98 3.50 -13.97
N GLU A 61 -23.90 4.26 -13.72
CA GLU A 61 -23.94 5.36 -12.75
C GLU A 61 -24.64 6.60 -13.32
N PRO A 62 -25.72 7.11 -12.68
CA PRO A 62 -26.43 8.30 -13.13
C PRO A 62 -25.65 9.59 -12.84
N SER A 63 -25.80 10.62 -13.67
CA SER A 63 -25.28 11.97 -13.38
C SER A 63 -26.13 12.65 -12.29
N PRO A 64 -25.55 13.45 -11.38
CA PRO A 64 -24.18 13.94 -11.36
C PRO A 64 -23.17 12.94 -10.79
N LEU A 65 -22.03 12.79 -11.46
CA LEU A 65 -20.91 11.99 -10.96
C LEU A 65 -20.13 12.74 -9.89
N HIS A 66 -19.77 12.02 -8.84
CA HIS A 66 -18.81 12.47 -7.83
C HIS A 66 -17.46 11.77 -8.03
N THR A 67 -16.38 12.46 -7.65
CA THR A 67 -15.02 11.91 -7.72
C THR A 67 -14.88 10.63 -6.88
N THR A 68 -15.52 10.59 -5.72
CA THR A 68 -15.58 9.42 -4.83
C THR A 68 -16.22 8.21 -5.50
N THR A 69 -17.33 8.40 -6.21
CA THR A 69 -18.02 7.32 -6.93
C THR A 69 -17.14 6.68 -8.01
N ILE A 70 -16.35 7.48 -8.74
CA ILE A 70 -15.42 6.95 -9.75
C ILE A 70 -14.37 6.06 -9.07
N VAL A 71 -13.76 6.55 -7.99
CA VAL A 71 -12.73 5.83 -7.23
C VAL A 71 -13.28 4.55 -6.61
N GLU A 72 -14.47 4.61 -6.02
CA GLU A 72 -15.16 3.45 -5.45
C GLU A 72 -15.38 2.36 -6.50
N LYS A 73 -15.88 2.73 -7.69
CA LYS A 73 -16.14 1.77 -8.78
C LYS A 73 -14.84 1.17 -9.34
N CYS A 74 -13.78 1.98 -9.46
CA CYS A 74 -12.46 1.49 -9.84
C CYS A 74 -11.87 0.54 -8.78
N THR A 75 -12.09 0.84 -7.49
CA THR A 75 -11.67 -0.03 -6.37
C THR A 75 -12.46 -1.33 -6.36
N LEU A 76 -13.77 -1.30 -6.63
CA LEU A 76 -14.61 -2.49 -6.73
C LEU A 76 -14.12 -3.45 -7.82
N LYS A 77 -13.71 -2.93 -8.99
CA LYS A 77 -13.07 -3.75 -10.03
C LYS A 77 -11.84 -4.49 -9.50
N LEU A 78 -10.92 -3.79 -8.84
CA LEU A 78 -9.72 -4.39 -8.25
C LEU A 78 -10.10 -5.49 -7.23
N VAL A 79 -11.09 -5.21 -6.39
CA VAL A 79 -11.57 -6.15 -5.36
C VAL A 79 -12.18 -7.40 -5.98
N ASP A 80 -12.99 -7.28 -7.02
CA ASP A 80 -13.64 -8.40 -7.70
C ASP A 80 -12.61 -9.28 -8.42
N GLU A 81 -11.65 -8.68 -9.12
CA GLU A 81 -10.53 -9.40 -9.75
C GLU A 81 -9.68 -10.12 -8.69
N TYR A 82 -9.39 -9.43 -7.59
CA TYR A 82 -8.59 -10.00 -6.50
C TYR A 82 -9.30 -11.18 -5.83
N LYS A 83 -10.59 -11.06 -5.53
CA LYS A 83 -11.40 -12.17 -4.99
C LYS A 83 -11.47 -13.34 -5.96
N HIS A 84 -11.61 -13.07 -7.26
CA HIS A 84 -11.58 -14.11 -8.28
C HIS A 84 -10.25 -14.89 -8.25
N MET A 85 -9.12 -14.18 -8.17
CA MET A 85 -7.79 -14.80 -8.05
C MET A 85 -7.65 -15.62 -6.77
N LEU A 86 -8.10 -15.08 -5.64
CA LEU A 86 -8.03 -15.76 -4.34
C LEU A 86 -8.86 -17.05 -4.32
N CYS A 87 -10.06 -17.05 -4.88
CA CYS A 87 -10.92 -18.24 -4.95
C CYS A 87 -10.32 -19.40 -5.77
N GLN A 88 -9.45 -19.08 -6.73
CA GLN A 88 -8.81 -20.08 -7.59
C GLN A 88 -7.40 -20.44 -7.11
N ALA A 89 -6.87 -19.73 -6.11
CA ALA A 89 -5.53 -19.95 -5.60
C ALA A 89 -5.50 -21.16 -4.65
N THR A 90 -4.51 -22.03 -4.85
CA THR A 90 -4.17 -23.11 -3.91
C THR A 90 -2.91 -22.74 -3.12
N GLU A 91 -2.71 -23.38 -1.97
CA GLU A 91 -1.47 -23.22 -1.20
C GLU A 91 -0.25 -23.57 -2.09
N PRO A 92 0.84 -22.76 -2.08
CA PRO A 92 1.15 -21.64 -1.19
C PRO A 92 0.68 -20.23 -1.65
N LEU A 93 0.08 -20.12 -2.83
CA LEU A 93 -0.35 -18.84 -3.40
C LEU A 93 -1.54 -18.23 -2.64
N SER A 94 -2.46 -19.04 -2.13
CA SER A 94 -3.58 -18.55 -1.31
C SER A 94 -3.09 -17.76 -0.09
N THR A 95 -2.15 -18.33 0.67
CA THR A 95 -1.53 -17.67 1.82
C THR A 95 -0.76 -16.41 1.42
N PHE A 96 -0.04 -16.45 0.28
CA PHE A 96 0.64 -15.25 -0.25
C PHE A 96 -0.34 -14.11 -0.54
N LEU A 97 -1.49 -14.43 -1.15
CA LEU A 97 -2.54 -13.45 -1.41
C LEU A 97 -3.11 -12.93 -0.08
N GLU A 98 -3.44 -13.79 0.88
CA GLU A 98 -3.91 -13.37 2.22
C GLU A 98 -2.93 -12.39 2.90
N TYR A 99 -1.61 -12.63 2.82
CA TYR A 99 -0.63 -11.66 3.32
C TYR A 99 -0.79 -10.27 2.67
N CYS A 100 -1.12 -10.20 1.38
CA CYS A 100 -1.35 -8.92 0.71
C CYS A 100 -2.56 -8.15 1.27
N THR A 101 -3.57 -8.83 1.85
CA THR A 101 -4.73 -8.15 2.45
C THR A 101 -4.44 -7.61 3.85
N TYR A 102 -3.46 -8.18 4.57
CA TYR A 102 -3.18 -7.83 5.97
C TYR A 102 -2.82 -6.36 6.13
N GLY A 103 -2.15 -5.74 5.14
CA GLY A 103 -1.90 -4.29 5.17
C GLY A 103 -3.19 -3.48 5.22
N HIS A 104 -4.16 -3.78 4.35
CA HIS A 104 -5.46 -3.13 4.36
C HIS A 104 -6.26 -3.43 5.64
N MET A 105 -6.12 -4.65 6.20
CA MET A 105 -6.75 -4.97 7.48
C MET A 105 -6.20 -4.12 8.63
N ILE A 106 -4.87 -3.91 8.67
CA ILE A 106 -4.24 -3.03 9.68
C ILE A 106 -4.77 -1.60 9.54
N ASP A 107 -4.82 -1.07 8.31
CA ASP A 107 -5.35 0.28 8.07
C ASP A 107 -6.83 0.43 8.47
N ASN A 108 -7.66 -0.57 8.17
CA ASN A 108 -9.07 -0.56 8.56
C ASN A 108 -9.24 -0.62 10.09
N VAL A 109 -8.44 -1.44 10.78
CA VAL A 109 -8.46 -1.51 12.25
C VAL A 109 -8.09 -0.14 12.84
N VAL A 110 -7.02 0.47 12.34
CA VAL A 110 -6.57 1.80 12.80
C VAL A 110 -7.64 2.86 12.54
N LEU A 111 -8.24 2.88 11.33
CA LEU A 111 -9.31 3.81 10.97
C LEU A 111 -10.51 3.73 11.94
N ILE A 112 -10.96 2.51 12.27
CA ILE A 112 -12.11 2.31 13.15
C ILE A 112 -11.77 2.71 14.59
N VAL A 113 -10.57 2.38 15.08
CA VAL A 113 -10.13 2.76 16.43
C VAL A 113 -10.07 4.28 16.57
N THR A 114 -9.45 4.98 15.62
CA THR A 114 -9.43 6.45 15.60
C THR A 114 -10.84 7.05 15.48
N GLY A 115 -11.69 6.48 14.62
CA GLY A 115 -13.06 6.94 14.46
C GLY A 115 -13.90 6.78 15.73
N THR A 116 -13.71 5.67 16.46
CA THR A 116 -14.38 5.38 17.74
C THR A 116 -13.90 6.32 18.84
N LEU A 117 -12.59 6.63 18.87
CA LEU A 117 -12.01 7.61 19.81
C LEU A 117 -12.65 9.00 19.65
N HIS A 118 -12.99 9.38 18.43
CA HIS A 118 -13.66 10.65 18.11
C HIS A 118 -15.20 10.56 18.08
N GLU A 119 -15.80 9.50 18.63
CA GLU A 119 -17.26 9.31 18.71
C GLU A 119 -17.99 9.39 17.36
N ARG A 120 -17.33 8.97 16.26
CA ARG A 120 -17.96 8.91 14.94
C ARG A 120 -18.85 7.69 14.80
N ASP A 121 -19.85 7.78 13.92
CA ASP A 121 -20.76 6.68 13.67
C ASP A 121 -20.05 5.51 12.96
N VAL A 122 -20.30 4.30 13.44
CA VAL A 122 -19.66 3.07 12.96
C VAL A 122 -20.00 2.83 11.50
N GLN A 123 -21.24 3.12 11.11
CA GLN A 123 -21.70 2.90 9.74
C GLN A 123 -20.97 3.80 8.74
N GLU A 124 -20.76 5.07 9.09
CA GLU A 124 -19.95 6.00 8.28
C GLU A 124 -18.48 5.55 8.18
N LEU A 125 -17.92 4.98 9.25
CA LEU A 125 -16.55 4.46 9.25
C LEU A 125 -16.41 3.21 8.38
N LEU A 126 -17.40 2.32 8.41
CA LEU A 126 -17.42 1.10 7.59
C LEU A 126 -17.49 1.42 6.09
N GLU A 127 -18.21 2.47 5.70
CA GLU A 127 -18.25 2.94 4.31
C GLU A 127 -16.88 3.45 3.81
N LYS A 128 -16.02 3.93 4.72
CA LYS A 128 -14.67 4.41 4.41
C LYS A 128 -13.59 3.32 4.49
N CYS A 129 -13.93 2.12 4.95
CA CYS A 129 -12.99 1.01 5.04
C CYS A 129 -12.64 0.46 3.65
N HIS A 130 -11.39 0.04 3.48
CA HIS A 130 -10.96 -0.57 2.23
C HIS A 130 -11.55 -1.98 2.07
N PRO A 131 -12.23 -2.33 0.97
CA PRO A 131 -12.95 -3.59 0.85
C PRO A 131 -12.06 -4.85 0.90
N LEU A 132 -10.77 -4.75 0.56
CA LEU A 132 -9.82 -5.86 0.67
C LEU A 132 -9.45 -6.20 2.12
N GLY A 133 -9.60 -5.25 3.05
CA GLY A 133 -9.27 -5.43 4.46
C GLY A 133 -10.47 -5.71 5.35
N MET A 134 -11.63 -6.02 4.77
CA MET A 134 -12.87 -6.28 5.51
C MET A 134 -12.89 -7.72 6.04
N PHE A 135 -13.33 -7.90 7.27
CA PHE A 135 -13.53 -9.20 7.90
C PHE A 135 -14.79 -9.20 8.78
N ASP A 136 -15.36 -10.36 9.05
CA ASP A 136 -16.72 -10.49 9.62
C ASP A 136 -16.90 -9.76 10.96
N SER A 137 -15.87 -9.74 11.80
CA SER A 137 -15.91 -9.14 13.14
C SER A 137 -15.49 -7.67 13.19
N ILE A 138 -15.30 -7.01 12.05
CA ILE A 138 -14.76 -5.65 12.00
C ILE A 138 -15.67 -4.61 12.69
N ALA A 139 -16.99 -4.77 12.58
CA ALA A 139 -17.96 -3.86 13.22
C ALA A 139 -17.92 -3.93 14.75
N THR A 140 -17.44 -5.04 15.32
CA THR A 140 -17.32 -5.22 16.77
C THR A 140 -16.17 -4.40 17.37
N LEU A 141 -15.21 -3.95 16.56
CA LEU A 141 -14.09 -3.11 17.02
C LEU A 141 -14.56 -1.77 17.61
N ALA A 142 -15.66 -1.23 17.10
CA ALA A 142 -16.20 0.05 17.55
C ALA A 142 -16.75 0.02 19.00
N VAL A 143 -16.87 -1.17 19.60
CA VAL A 143 -17.33 -1.33 20.98
C VAL A 143 -16.15 -1.29 21.97
N ALA A 144 -14.92 -1.49 21.50
CA ALA A 144 -13.76 -1.58 22.38
C ALA A 144 -13.26 -0.18 22.78
N HIS A 145 -13.07 0.05 24.08
CA HIS A 145 -12.57 1.32 24.62
C HIS A 145 -11.09 1.28 25.01
N ASN A 146 -10.48 0.10 25.02
CA ASN A 146 -9.07 -0.07 25.35
C ASN A 146 -8.43 -1.14 24.46
N MET A 147 -7.10 -1.09 24.33
CA MET A 147 -6.34 -1.99 23.47
C MET A 147 -6.50 -3.47 23.86
N ARG A 148 -6.69 -3.75 25.15
CA ARG A 148 -6.83 -5.13 25.67
C ARG A 148 -8.18 -5.76 25.32
N GLU A 149 -9.26 -4.99 25.36
CA GLU A 149 -10.60 -5.37 24.92
C GLU A 149 -10.62 -5.54 23.42
N LEU A 150 -10.02 -4.60 22.68
CA LEU A 150 -9.91 -4.69 21.23
C LEU A 150 -9.21 -6.00 20.80
N TYR A 151 -8.10 -6.34 21.48
CA TYR A 151 -7.42 -7.60 21.27
C TYR A 151 -8.32 -8.80 21.57
N ARG A 152 -8.92 -8.86 22.76
CA ARG A 152 -9.70 -10.02 23.23
C ARG A 152 -11.01 -10.24 22.48
N LEU A 153 -11.69 -9.18 22.06
CA LEU A 153 -13.03 -9.27 21.48
C LEU A 153 -13.01 -9.61 20.00
N VAL A 154 -12.00 -9.13 19.27
CA VAL A 154 -12.00 -9.19 17.82
C VAL A 154 -10.72 -9.80 17.28
N LEU A 155 -9.56 -9.37 17.78
CA LEU A 155 -8.32 -9.66 17.09
C LEU A 155 -7.78 -11.08 17.32
N VAL A 156 -8.15 -11.76 18.41
CA VAL A 156 -7.73 -13.15 18.67
C VAL A 156 -8.10 -14.09 17.50
N ASP A 157 -9.24 -13.84 16.86
CA ASP A 157 -9.74 -14.68 15.76
C ASP A 157 -9.23 -14.21 14.38
N THR A 158 -8.47 -13.10 14.34
CA THR A 158 -7.89 -12.57 13.11
C THR A 158 -6.45 -13.04 12.91
N PRO A 159 -5.96 -13.13 11.66
CA PRO A 159 -4.56 -13.44 11.39
C PRO A 159 -3.59 -12.35 11.90
N LEU A 160 -4.10 -11.20 12.34
CA LEU A 160 -3.31 -10.14 12.97
C LEU A 160 -3.00 -10.41 14.45
N ALA A 161 -3.66 -11.40 15.09
CA ALA A 161 -3.46 -11.73 16.51
C ALA A 161 -1.97 -11.80 16.93
N PRO A 162 -1.08 -12.49 16.18
CA PRO A 162 0.32 -12.59 16.58
C PRO A 162 1.02 -11.22 16.66
N TYR A 163 0.64 -10.28 15.80
CA TYR A 163 1.27 -8.96 15.70
C TYR A 163 0.90 -8.03 16.86
N PHE A 164 -0.28 -8.22 17.46
CA PHE A 164 -0.72 -7.42 18.60
C PHE A 164 -0.10 -7.83 19.93
N SER A 165 0.47 -9.04 20.02
CA SER A 165 1.09 -9.53 21.26
C SER A 165 2.25 -8.65 21.73
N GLU A 166 2.93 -7.96 20.81
CA GLU A 166 4.04 -7.05 21.08
C GLU A 166 3.58 -5.61 21.43
N CYS A 167 2.31 -5.26 21.20
CA CYS A 167 1.78 -3.90 21.32
C CYS A 167 1.09 -3.57 22.67
N ILE A 168 0.86 -4.54 23.56
CA ILE A 168 -0.08 -4.42 24.72
C ILE A 168 0.44 -3.52 25.87
N THR A 169 1.51 -2.76 25.67
CA THR A 169 2.17 -2.01 26.77
C THR A 169 1.51 -0.69 27.16
N SER A 170 0.68 -0.07 26.32
CA SER A 170 -0.04 1.18 26.65
C SER A 170 -1.51 0.92 27.00
N GLU A 171 -1.97 1.49 28.12
CA GLU A 171 -3.36 1.34 28.59
C GLU A 171 -4.31 2.36 27.92
N ASP A 172 -3.79 3.49 27.45
CA ASP A 172 -4.57 4.59 26.89
C ASP A 172 -4.49 4.68 25.35
N LEU A 173 -5.66 4.80 24.71
CA LEU A 173 -5.80 5.06 23.28
C LEU A 173 -5.84 6.57 23.05
N ASP A 174 -4.73 7.15 22.59
CA ASP A 174 -4.66 8.51 22.05
C ASP A 174 -4.19 8.46 20.58
N ASP A 175 -4.32 9.58 19.86
CA ASP A 175 -3.97 9.65 18.43
C ASP A 175 -2.50 9.24 18.18
N MET A 176 -1.61 9.59 19.11
CA MET A 176 -0.18 9.23 19.02
C MET A 176 0.04 7.72 19.19
N ASN A 177 -0.58 7.10 20.19
CA ASN A 177 -0.48 5.67 20.46
C ASN A 177 -1.16 4.85 19.37
N ILE A 178 -2.21 5.38 18.72
CA ILE A 178 -2.83 4.72 17.56
C ILE A 178 -1.87 4.70 16.37
N GLU A 179 -1.13 5.79 16.11
CA GLU A 179 -0.10 5.79 15.06
C GLU A 179 1.12 4.91 15.43
N ILE A 180 1.53 4.88 16.71
CA ILE A 180 2.55 3.95 17.20
C ILE A 180 2.09 2.49 17.01
N MET A 181 0.83 2.21 17.32
CA MET A 181 0.20 0.91 17.09
C MET A 181 0.23 0.54 15.61
N ARG A 182 -0.21 1.44 14.73
CA ARG A 182 -0.18 1.26 13.27
C ARG A 182 1.21 0.86 12.80
N ASN A 183 2.24 1.63 13.17
CA ASN A 183 3.62 1.38 12.77
C ASN A 183 4.17 0.07 13.33
N THR A 184 3.85 -0.27 14.59
CA THR A 184 4.30 -1.52 15.23
C THR A 184 3.67 -2.75 14.58
N LEU A 185 2.35 -2.71 14.32
CA LEU A 185 1.65 -3.78 13.59
C LEU A 185 2.22 -3.97 12.20
N TYR A 186 2.48 -2.86 11.51
CA TYR A 186 3.03 -2.89 10.19
C TYR A 186 4.45 -3.42 10.13
N LYS A 187 5.28 -3.12 11.13
CA LYS A 187 6.59 -3.73 11.31
C LYS A 187 6.49 -5.24 11.46
N ALA A 188 5.65 -5.72 12.38
CA ALA A 188 5.49 -7.15 12.63
C ALA A 188 4.96 -7.90 11.38
N TYR A 189 3.99 -7.29 10.68
CA TYR A 189 3.48 -7.78 9.40
C TYR A 189 4.59 -7.87 8.33
N LEU A 190 5.37 -6.80 8.16
CA LEU A 190 6.44 -6.77 7.15
C LEU A 190 7.52 -7.81 7.44
N GLU A 191 7.90 -8.00 8.70
CA GLU A 191 8.87 -9.01 9.11
C GLU A 191 8.36 -10.43 8.88
N ASP A 192 7.09 -10.71 9.21
CA ASP A 192 6.51 -12.02 8.97
C ASP A 192 6.33 -12.31 7.47
N PHE A 193 5.86 -11.32 6.71
CA PHE A 193 5.71 -11.47 5.26
C PHE A 193 7.07 -11.68 4.56
N TYR A 194 8.12 -10.99 5.02
CA TYR A 194 9.48 -11.20 4.55
C TYR A 194 9.97 -12.62 4.85
N ARG A 195 9.77 -13.12 6.08
CA ARG A 195 10.10 -14.51 6.46
C ARG A 195 9.32 -15.54 5.65
N PHE A 196 8.05 -15.28 5.36
CA PHE A 196 7.24 -16.13 4.51
C PHE A 196 7.80 -16.17 3.07
N CYS A 197 8.13 -15.02 2.49
CA CYS A 197 8.75 -14.95 1.16
C CYS A 197 10.10 -15.70 1.11
N GLN A 198 10.93 -15.59 2.16
CA GLN A 198 12.18 -16.35 2.25
C GLN A 198 11.96 -17.87 2.33
N LYS A 199 10.90 -18.32 3.01
CA LYS A 199 10.54 -19.76 3.08
C LYS A 199 10.12 -20.31 1.72
N LEU A 200 9.40 -19.52 0.90
CA LEU A 200 9.04 -19.90 -0.47
C LEU A 200 10.29 -20.08 -1.34
N GLY A 201 11.28 -19.21 -1.16
CA GLY A 201 12.56 -19.28 -1.86
C GLY A 201 12.47 -18.92 -3.35
N GLY A 202 13.60 -19.12 -4.04
CA GLY A 202 13.76 -18.94 -5.48
C GLY A 202 13.49 -17.51 -5.98
N ALA A 203 12.97 -17.36 -7.20
CA ALA A 203 12.72 -16.05 -7.82
C ALA A 203 11.69 -15.23 -7.04
N THR A 204 10.70 -15.88 -6.43
CA THR A 204 9.71 -15.20 -5.57
C THR A 204 10.39 -14.52 -4.38
N ALA A 205 11.29 -15.22 -3.70
CA ALA A 205 11.99 -14.67 -2.54
C ALA A 205 12.86 -13.47 -2.92
N GLU A 206 13.60 -13.54 -4.03
CA GLU A 206 14.50 -12.45 -4.45
C GLU A 206 13.72 -11.17 -4.80
N ILE A 207 12.71 -11.30 -5.66
CA ILE A 207 11.89 -10.16 -6.09
C ILE A 207 11.13 -9.56 -4.91
N MET A 208 10.43 -10.40 -4.13
CA MET A 208 9.66 -9.90 -2.99
C MET A 208 10.54 -9.35 -1.88
N SER A 209 11.75 -9.90 -1.67
CA SER A 209 12.69 -9.34 -0.70
C SER A 209 13.11 -7.93 -1.05
N ASP A 210 13.38 -7.66 -2.34
CA ASP A 210 13.72 -6.31 -2.80
C ASP A 210 12.53 -5.34 -2.67
N LEU A 211 11.33 -5.78 -3.06
CA LEU A 211 10.11 -4.96 -2.93
C LEU A 211 9.77 -4.64 -1.47
N LEU A 212 9.84 -5.64 -0.58
CA LEU A 212 9.57 -5.45 0.85
C LEU A 212 10.67 -4.65 1.54
N ALA A 213 11.93 -4.80 1.14
CA ALA A 213 13.03 -3.99 1.65
C ALA A 213 12.79 -2.50 1.33
N PHE A 214 12.38 -2.19 0.10
CA PHE A 214 12.05 -0.83 -0.28
C PHE A 214 10.87 -0.26 0.53
N GLU A 215 9.81 -1.04 0.76
CA GLU A 215 8.67 -0.62 1.59
C GLU A 215 9.08 -0.40 3.06
N ALA A 216 9.94 -1.26 3.61
CA ALA A 216 10.49 -1.11 4.96
C ALA A 216 11.32 0.17 5.09
N ASP A 217 12.21 0.42 4.12
CA ASP A 217 13.09 1.60 4.09
C ASP A 217 12.26 2.89 3.93
N ARG A 218 11.26 2.89 3.03
CA ARG A 218 10.33 4.00 2.85
C ARG A 218 9.58 4.33 4.14
N ARG A 219 9.10 3.32 4.87
CA ARG A 219 8.43 3.52 6.16
C ARG A 219 9.38 4.04 7.22
N ALA A 220 10.61 3.55 7.29
CA ALA A 220 11.62 4.07 8.21
C ALA A 220 11.87 5.57 7.97
N VAL A 221 11.96 5.98 6.71
CA VAL A 221 12.10 7.41 6.33
C VAL A 221 10.85 8.21 6.71
N ASN A 222 9.65 7.73 6.38
CA ASN A 222 8.40 8.43 6.69
C ASN A 222 8.17 8.58 8.20
N ILE A 223 8.46 7.54 8.99
CA ILE A 223 8.41 7.61 10.46
C ILE A 223 9.44 8.63 10.96
N SER A 224 10.67 8.59 10.42
CA SER A 224 11.72 9.55 10.79
C SER A 224 11.26 10.99 10.56
N ILE A 225 10.73 11.30 9.38
CA ILE A 225 10.25 12.63 8.99
C ILE A 225 9.06 13.07 9.85
N ASN A 226 8.04 12.22 10.00
CA ASN A 226 6.83 12.56 10.75
C ASN A 226 7.07 12.65 12.26
N SER A 227 8.12 12.00 12.76
CA SER A 227 8.49 12.06 14.17
C SER A 227 9.27 13.34 14.53
N ILE A 228 9.75 14.12 13.57
CA ILE A 228 10.44 15.40 13.82
C ILE A 228 9.45 16.38 14.47
N GLY A 229 9.79 16.88 15.66
CA GLY A 229 8.94 17.80 16.42
C GLY A 229 7.89 17.12 17.32
N THR A 230 7.90 15.78 17.41
CA THR A 230 7.07 15.02 18.36
C THR A 230 7.85 14.66 19.63
N GLU A 231 7.16 14.22 20.68
CA GLU A 231 7.76 13.79 21.97
C GLU A 231 8.42 12.39 21.91
N LEU A 232 8.48 11.78 20.72
CA LEU A 232 8.97 10.42 20.54
C LEU A 232 10.49 10.34 20.75
N THR A 233 10.93 9.47 21.67
CA THR A 233 12.36 9.27 21.95
C THR A 233 13.08 8.55 20.81
N ARG A 234 14.40 8.70 20.74
CA ARG A 234 15.25 8.01 19.74
C ARG A 234 15.14 6.48 19.83
N ASP A 235 15.02 5.95 21.05
CA ASP A 235 14.87 4.52 21.29
C ASP A 235 13.51 4.01 20.83
N ASP A 236 12.44 4.79 21.00
CA ASP A 236 11.11 4.43 20.54
C ASP A 236 11.01 4.50 19.01
N ARG A 237 11.63 5.50 18.36
CA ARG A 237 11.78 5.53 16.89
C ARG A 237 12.45 4.25 16.37
N ARG A 238 13.54 3.82 17.02
CA ARG A 238 14.28 2.61 16.62
C ARG A 238 13.42 1.35 16.74
N LYS A 239 12.52 1.26 17.73
CA LYS A 239 11.60 0.14 17.87
C LYS A 239 10.57 0.07 16.75
N LEU A 240 10.22 1.19 16.12
CA LEU A 240 9.26 1.24 15.01
C LEU A 240 9.84 0.80 13.66
N TYR A 241 11.17 0.83 13.50
CA TYR A 241 11.80 0.40 12.24
C TYR A 241 11.79 -1.12 12.10
N SER A 242 11.54 -1.61 10.88
CA SER A 242 11.58 -3.04 10.55
C SER A 242 13.02 -3.55 10.61
N ASN A 243 13.24 -4.79 11.05
CA ASN A 243 14.59 -5.34 11.21
C ASN A 243 15.22 -5.88 9.91
N PHE A 244 14.80 -5.37 8.74
CA PHE A 244 15.29 -5.75 7.43
C PHE A 244 15.16 -4.56 6.45
N GLY A 245 15.89 -4.60 5.34
CA GLY A 245 16.00 -3.49 4.39
C GLY A 245 17.45 -3.14 4.08
N LEU A 246 17.68 -2.18 3.18
CA LEU A 246 19.02 -1.67 2.88
C LEU A 246 19.54 -0.77 4.00
N LEU A 247 18.63 -0.11 4.74
CA LEU A 247 18.99 0.79 5.83
C LEU A 247 19.31 0.04 7.14
N TYR A 248 18.91 -1.22 7.26
CA TYR A 248 19.24 -2.03 8.43
C TYR A 248 20.69 -2.57 8.35
N PRO A 249 21.51 -2.50 9.43
CA PRO A 249 21.24 -1.86 10.73
C PRO A 249 21.74 -0.41 10.85
N TYR A 250 22.77 -0.03 10.07
CA TYR A 250 23.50 1.23 10.28
C TYR A 250 22.69 2.48 9.92
N GLY A 251 21.90 2.43 8.85
CA GLY A 251 21.04 3.55 8.43
C GLY A 251 19.95 3.84 9.45
N HIS A 252 19.43 2.81 10.14
CA HIS A 252 18.47 3.00 11.24
C HIS A 252 19.06 3.71 12.45
N GLU A 253 20.32 3.45 12.79
CA GLU A 253 21.00 4.14 13.88
C GLU A 253 21.21 5.62 13.56
N GLU A 254 21.56 5.93 12.31
CA GLU A 254 21.70 7.32 11.87
C GLU A 254 20.33 8.03 11.79
N LEU A 255 19.31 7.38 11.23
CA LEU A 255 17.95 7.92 11.14
C LEU A 255 17.31 8.20 12.49
N ALA A 256 17.55 7.36 13.49
CA ALA A 256 17.02 7.57 14.84
C ALA A 256 17.57 8.85 15.49
N VAL A 257 18.73 9.33 15.07
CA VAL A 257 19.39 10.54 15.60
C VAL A 257 18.99 11.79 14.83
N CYS A 258 18.41 11.67 13.63
CA CYS A 258 18.06 12.83 12.80
C CYS A 258 17.00 13.73 13.47
N GLU A 259 17.28 15.03 13.46
CA GLU A 259 16.42 16.08 14.03
C GLU A 259 15.86 17.04 12.96
N ASP A 260 16.37 16.99 11.73
CA ASP A 260 15.92 17.79 10.59
C ASP A 260 15.86 16.95 9.30
N LEU A 261 15.18 17.50 8.29
CA LEU A 261 15.04 16.86 6.97
C LEU A 261 16.38 16.75 6.23
N ASP A 262 17.30 17.68 6.44
CA ASP A 262 18.59 17.72 5.76
C ASP A 262 19.52 16.59 6.25
N GLN A 263 19.45 16.24 7.52
CA GLN A 263 20.13 15.09 8.11
C GLN A 263 19.55 13.79 7.57
N VAL A 264 18.22 13.66 7.48
CA VAL A 264 17.58 12.48 6.87
C VAL A 264 18.05 12.31 5.42
N ARG A 265 18.10 13.40 4.65
CA ARG A 265 18.65 13.40 3.29
C ARG A 265 20.12 12.97 3.26
N GLY A 266 20.94 13.50 4.16
CA GLY A 266 22.36 13.15 4.25
C GLY A 266 22.61 11.67 4.57
N VAL A 267 21.73 11.02 5.33
CA VAL A 267 21.77 9.57 5.56
C VAL A 267 21.37 8.82 4.28
N MET A 268 20.29 9.23 3.62
CA MET A 268 19.79 8.57 2.41
C MET A 268 20.76 8.67 1.23
N GLU A 269 21.48 9.78 1.07
CA GLU A 269 22.45 9.98 -0.01
C GLU A 269 23.66 9.04 0.06
N LYS A 270 23.95 8.44 1.23
CA LYS A 270 25.02 7.43 1.38
C LYS A 270 24.70 6.13 0.63
N TYR A 271 23.43 5.88 0.35
CA TYR A 271 22.96 4.65 -0.28
C TYR A 271 22.68 4.91 -1.76
N PRO A 272 23.39 4.25 -2.70
CA PRO A 272 23.27 4.54 -4.13
C PRO A 272 21.84 4.48 -4.71
N PRO A 273 20.97 3.52 -4.33
CA PRO A 273 19.59 3.47 -4.82
C PRO A 273 18.77 4.70 -4.43
N TYR A 274 18.98 5.23 -3.23
CA TYR A 274 18.25 6.40 -2.70
C TYR A 274 18.90 7.72 -3.12
N GLN A 275 20.21 7.73 -3.38
CA GLN A 275 20.92 8.91 -3.88
C GLN A 275 20.28 9.47 -5.17
N ALA A 276 19.89 8.60 -6.11
CA ALA A 276 19.23 9.01 -7.36
C ALA A 276 17.84 9.66 -7.13
N ILE A 277 17.16 9.30 -6.05
CA ILE A 277 15.88 9.88 -5.63
C ILE A 277 16.13 11.28 -5.06
N PHE A 278 17.02 11.38 -4.05
CA PHE A 278 17.28 12.63 -3.33
C PHE A 278 18.09 13.66 -4.15
N SER A 279 18.88 13.25 -5.13
CA SER A 279 19.57 14.17 -6.06
C SER A 279 18.63 14.89 -7.02
N LYS A 280 17.46 14.31 -7.33
CA LYS A 280 16.42 14.97 -8.13
C LYS A 280 15.58 15.94 -7.32
N LEU A 281 15.63 15.86 -5.98
CA LEU A 281 14.92 16.73 -5.07
C LEU A 281 15.69 18.03 -4.82
N SER A 282 15.11 19.15 -5.27
CA SER A 282 15.52 20.49 -4.84
C SER A 282 15.19 20.71 -3.36
N TYR A 283 15.99 21.52 -2.68
CA TYR A 283 15.79 21.84 -1.26
C TYR A 283 14.41 22.46 -1.02
N GLY A 284 13.62 21.87 -0.10
CA GLY A 284 12.39 22.46 0.44
C GLY A 284 11.06 21.84 -0.01
N GLU A 285 11.05 20.84 -0.89
CA GLU A 285 9.81 20.28 -1.44
C GLU A 285 9.52 18.88 -0.89
N SER A 286 9.01 18.80 0.34
CA SER A 286 8.59 17.52 0.97
C SER A 286 7.57 16.74 0.13
N GLN A 287 6.67 17.44 -0.59
CA GLN A 287 5.69 16.83 -1.48
C GLN A 287 6.31 16.11 -2.69
N LEU A 288 7.51 16.49 -3.12
CA LEU A 288 8.21 15.79 -4.19
C LEU A 288 8.85 14.49 -3.72
N LEU A 289 9.08 14.33 -2.41
CA LEU A 289 9.76 13.15 -1.88
C LEU A 289 8.84 11.93 -1.96
N ASP A 290 7.59 12.08 -1.53
CA ASP A 290 6.58 11.03 -1.68
C ASP A 290 6.39 10.64 -3.14
N LYS A 291 6.31 11.63 -4.04
CA LYS A 291 6.24 11.36 -5.48
C LYS A 291 7.43 10.55 -5.98
N ALA A 292 8.65 10.94 -5.59
CA ALA A 292 9.86 10.25 -6.03
C ALA A 292 9.94 8.81 -5.48
N PHE A 293 9.43 8.56 -4.26
CA PHE A 293 9.26 7.21 -3.73
C PHE A 293 8.22 6.41 -4.53
N TYR A 294 7.08 7.00 -4.88
CA TYR A 294 6.08 6.32 -5.70
C TYR A 294 6.60 5.99 -7.11
N GLU A 295 7.37 6.89 -7.74
CA GLU A 295 7.99 6.63 -9.04
C GLU A 295 8.97 5.45 -8.99
N GLU A 296 9.83 5.40 -7.97
CA GLU A 296 10.77 4.27 -7.82
C GLU A 296 10.05 2.98 -7.43
N GLU A 297 8.99 3.06 -6.61
CA GLU A 297 8.10 1.93 -6.29
C GLU A 297 7.52 1.33 -7.57
N VAL A 298 6.85 2.15 -8.38
CA VAL A 298 6.25 1.75 -9.66
C VAL A 298 7.28 1.13 -10.59
N LYS A 299 8.47 1.73 -10.71
CA LYS A 299 9.55 1.19 -11.53
C LYS A 299 9.96 -0.22 -11.08
N ARG A 300 10.14 -0.45 -9.78
CA ARG A 300 10.48 -1.77 -9.24
C ARG A 300 9.35 -2.78 -9.45
N LEU A 301 8.09 -2.36 -9.28
CA LEU A 301 6.93 -3.21 -9.55
C LEU A 301 6.86 -3.58 -11.04
N CYS A 302 7.15 -2.65 -11.95
CA CYS A 302 7.22 -2.93 -13.38
C CYS A 302 8.33 -3.92 -13.75
N LEU A 303 9.53 -3.77 -13.16
CA LEU A 303 10.64 -4.72 -13.33
C LEU A 303 10.29 -6.13 -12.85
N SER A 304 9.44 -6.25 -11.82
CA SER A 304 9.00 -7.57 -11.35
C SER A 304 8.29 -8.38 -12.43
N PHE A 305 7.64 -7.73 -13.42
CA PHE A 305 6.96 -8.46 -14.49
C PHE A 305 7.88 -8.94 -15.62
N GLU A 306 9.15 -8.52 -15.63
CA GLU A 306 10.15 -8.99 -16.62
C GLU A 306 10.58 -10.44 -16.37
N GLN A 307 10.48 -10.91 -15.12
CA GLN A 307 10.69 -12.30 -14.75
C GLN A 307 9.39 -13.10 -14.85
N GLN A 308 9.50 -14.43 -14.93
CA GLN A 308 8.37 -15.36 -15.05
C GLN A 308 8.45 -16.45 -13.97
N PHE A 309 7.31 -17.04 -13.61
CA PHE A 309 7.20 -18.14 -12.64
C PHE A 309 7.50 -17.75 -11.18
N HIS A 310 6.99 -16.61 -10.73
CA HIS A 310 7.10 -16.15 -9.34
C HIS A 310 5.80 -15.50 -8.85
N TYR A 311 5.58 -15.50 -7.54
CA TYR A 311 4.36 -14.89 -6.96
C TYR A 311 4.43 -13.38 -6.80
N GLY A 312 5.62 -12.78 -6.99
CA GLY A 312 5.79 -11.32 -6.94
C GLY A 312 4.91 -10.54 -7.94
N VAL A 313 4.49 -11.16 -9.06
CA VAL A 313 3.58 -10.53 -10.03
C VAL A 313 2.21 -10.18 -9.44
N PHE A 314 1.71 -10.97 -8.48
CA PHE A 314 0.41 -10.73 -7.85
C PHE A 314 0.47 -9.50 -6.96
N PHE A 315 1.52 -9.40 -6.13
CA PHE A 315 1.77 -8.23 -5.30
C PHE A 315 2.00 -6.98 -6.15
N ALA A 316 2.80 -7.10 -7.21
CA ALA A 316 3.06 -5.99 -8.13
C ALA A 316 1.80 -5.50 -8.82
N TYR A 317 0.93 -6.42 -9.27
CA TYR A 317 -0.33 -6.05 -9.90
C TYR A 317 -1.24 -5.22 -8.98
N ILE A 318 -1.43 -5.66 -7.74
CA ILE A 318 -2.29 -4.97 -6.77
C ILE A 318 -1.75 -3.57 -6.50
N ARG A 319 -0.45 -3.44 -6.23
CA ARG A 319 0.18 -2.13 -5.95
C ARG A 319 0.15 -1.19 -7.15
N LEU A 320 0.35 -1.70 -8.37
CA LEU A 320 0.21 -0.89 -9.59
C LEU A 320 -1.22 -0.42 -9.79
N ARG A 321 -2.21 -1.28 -9.55
CA ARG A 321 -3.62 -0.90 -9.68
C ARG A 321 -4.05 0.10 -8.60
N GLU A 322 -3.56 -0.03 -7.38
CA GLU A 322 -3.73 1.00 -6.33
C GLU A 322 -3.16 2.35 -6.77
N GLN A 323 -1.96 2.36 -7.37
CA GLN A 323 -1.37 3.60 -7.88
C GLN A 323 -2.20 4.20 -9.02
N GLU A 324 -2.75 3.37 -9.91
CA GLU A 324 -3.67 3.81 -10.94
C GLU A 324 -4.93 4.46 -10.36
N ILE A 325 -5.52 3.84 -9.34
CA ILE A 325 -6.70 4.40 -8.64
C ILE A 325 -6.34 5.75 -7.98
N ARG A 326 -5.16 5.88 -7.35
CA ARG A 326 -4.69 7.16 -6.80
C ARG A 326 -4.50 8.23 -7.88
N ASN A 327 -3.94 7.86 -9.03
CA ASN A 327 -3.81 8.78 -10.17
C ASN A 327 -5.18 9.24 -10.67
N LEU A 328 -6.14 8.32 -10.82
CA LEU A 328 -7.50 8.63 -11.24
C LEU A 328 -8.23 9.53 -10.25
N MET A 329 -8.04 9.30 -8.95
CA MET A 329 -8.58 10.17 -7.89
C MET A 329 -8.03 11.59 -8.04
N TRP A 330 -6.71 11.74 -8.15
CA TRP A 330 -6.06 13.05 -8.30
C TRP A 330 -6.54 13.80 -9.55
N ILE A 331 -6.58 13.13 -10.69
CA ILE A 331 -7.05 13.73 -11.96
C ILE A 331 -8.51 14.16 -11.81
N SER A 332 -9.36 13.30 -11.25
CA SER A 332 -10.79 13.59 -11.08
C SER A 332 -11.02 14.77 -10.13
N GLU A 333 -10.26 14.86 -9.04
CA GLU A 333 -10.31 16.01 -8.11
C GLU A 333 -9.84 17.31 -8.75
N CYS A 334 -8.73 17.27 -9.50
CA CYS A 334 -8.23 18.44 -10.20
C CYS A 334 -9.21 18.95 -11.27
N VAL A 335 -9.89 18.03 -11.98
CA VAL A 335 -10.94 18.38 -12.96
C VAL A 335 -12.17 18.93 -12.26
N ALA A 336 -12.66 18.28 -11.19
CA ALA A 336 -13.81 18.75 -10.43
C ALA A 336 -13.59 20.13 -9.78
N GLN A 337 -12.36 20.44 -9.35
CA GLN A 337 -11.99 21.73 -8.75
C GLN A 337 -11.52 22.78 -9.77
N ASN A 338 -11.50 22.47 -11.07
CA ASN A 338 -10.96 23.32 -12.14
C ASN A 338 -9.49 23.75 -11.94
N GLN A 339 -8.67 22.96 -11.26
CA GLN A 339 -7.25 23.22 -11.00
C GLN A 339 -6.33 22.48 -11.99
N LYS A 340 -6.53 22.73 -13.29
CA LYS A 340 -5.84 22.00 -14.38
C LYS A 340 -4.31 22.17 -14.38
N SER A 341 -3.79 23.25 -13.80
CA SER A 341 -2.35 23.51 -13.74
C SER A 341 -1.57 22.50 -12.89
N ARG A 342 -2.24 21.81 -11.95
CA ARG A 342 -1.60 20.86 -11.01
C ARG A 342 -1.86 19.39 -11.35
N VAL A 343 -2.57 19.10 -12.43
CA VAL A 343 -2.93 17.72 -12.80
C VAL A 343 -1.67 16.88 -13.00
N HIS A 344 -0.63 17.44 -13.62
CA HIS A 344 0.64 16.74 -13.86
C HIS A 344 1.55 16.60 -12.63
N ASP A 345 1.26 17.32 -11.54
CA ASP A 345 2.18 17.40 -10.40
C ASP A 345 2.22 16.10 -9.60
N SER A 346 1.11 15.37 -9.48
CA SER A 346 1.03 14.14 -8.67
C SER A 346 0.76 12.86 -9.46
N VAL A 347 0.61 12.94 -10.79
CA VAL A 347 0.44 11.73 -11.61
C VAL A 347 1.77 11.00 -11.74
N VAL A 348 1.77 9.72 -11.37
CA VAL A 348 2.90 8.81 -11.54
C VAL A 348 2.60 7.89 -12.71
N PHE A 349 3.35 8.03 -13.80
CA PHE A 349 3.16 7.17 -14.97
C PHE A 349 3.61 5.75 -14.67
N ILE A 350 2.72 4.78 -14.95
CA ILE A 350 2.97 3.36 -14.71
C ILE A 350 3.72 2.72 -15.90
N PHE A 351 3.37 3.11 -17.14
CA PHE A 351 3.96 2.64 -18.38
C PHE A 351 4.09 3.74 -19.43
#